data_AF-A0A6C0U309-F1
#
_entry.id   AF-A0A6C0U309-F1
#
_cell.length_a   1.000
_cell.length_b   1.000
_cell.length_c   1.000
_cell.angle_alpha   90.00
_cell.angle_beta   90.00
_cell.angle_gamma   90.00
#
_symmetry.space_group_name_H-M   'P 1'
#
loop_
_entity.id
_entity.type
_entity.pdbx_description
1 polymer ?
#
loop_
_entity_poly.entity_id
_entity_poly.type
_entity_poly.pdbx_seq_one_letter_code
_entity_poly.pdbx_strand_id
1 'polypeptide(L)'
;MKSLLAVPALLLAVNSWADCPTVMPSEAPPVPDGKSASYTEMREAQRAVADYVNGIETFLECRPQLHALAHNRAIDLAETAADAYNDALASFRQRDVMLADN
;
A
#
# COMPACT_ATOMS: atom_id res chain seq x y z
N MET A 1 27.84 -34.67 41.18
CA MET A 1 27.93 -34.33 39.75
C MET A 1 26.62 -33.66 39.36
N LYS A 2 26.64 -32.35 39.10
CA LYS A 2 25.46 -31.52 38.81
C LYS A 2 25.40 -31.35 37.29
N SER A 3 24.64 -32.20 36.61
CA SER A 3 24.50 -32.12 35.15
C SER A 3 23.48 -31.04 34.82
N LEU A 4 23.98 -29.89 34.39
CA LEU A 4 23.21 -28.85 33.72
C LEU A 4 22.77 -29.41 32.36
N LEU A 5 21.50 -29.76 32.22
CA LEU A 5 20.89 -30.01 30.92
C LEU A 5 20.67 -28.65 30.24
N ALA A 6 21.61 -28.29 29.36
CA ALA A 6 21.42 -27.20 28.41
C ALA A 6 20.32 -27.61 27.42
N VAL A 7 19.18 -26.93 27.46
CA VAL A 7 18.14 -27.05 26.43
C VAL A 7 18.63 -26.29 25.20
N PRO A 8 18.84 -26.93 24.04
CA PRO A 8 19.14 -26.20 22.82
C PRO A 8 17.85 -25.50 22.39
N ALA A 9 17.81 -24.17 22.54
CA ALA A 9 16.81 -23.34 21.89
C ALA A 9 17.01 -23.50 20.37
N LEU A 10 16.21 -24.37 19.75
CA LEU A 10 16.11 -24.41 18.29
C LEU A 10 15.64 -23.03 17.83
N LEU A 11 16.53 -22.36 17.10
CA LEU A 11 16.23 -21.15 16.37
C LEU A 11 15.14 -21.46 15.34
N LEU A 12 13.90 -21.20 15.68
CA LEU A 12 12.82 -21.03 14.72
C LEU A 12 13.09 -19.73 13.97
N ALA A 13 14.05 -19.75 13.05
CA ALA A 13 14.12 -18.80 11.96
C ALA A 13 12.91 -19.09 11.07
N VAL A 14 11.75 -18.55 11.47
CA VAL A 14 10.57 -18.46 10.64
C VAL A 14 10.97 -17.68 9.39
N ASN A 15 11.14 -18.40 8.29
CA ASN A 15 11.32 -17.79 6.98
C ASN A 15 10.04 -17.01 6.67
N SER A 16 10.05 -15.69 6.84
CA SER A 16 8.98 -14.78 6.39
C SER A 16 8.83 -14.73 4.86
N TRP A 17 9.56 -15.58 4.14
CA TRP A 17 9.65 -15.65 2.68
C TRP A 17 8.47 -16.43 2.05
N ALA A 18 7.47 -16.79 2.85
CA ALA A 18 6.27 -17.50 2.39
C ALA A 18 5.11 -16.55 2.03
N ASP A 19 5.23 -15.24 2.28
CA ASP A 19 4.15 -14.28 2.05
C ASP A 19 4.34 -13.43 0.78
N CYS A 20 5.29 -13.80 -0.06
CA CYS A 20 5.54 -13.05 -1.28
C CYS A 20 4.36 -13.17 -2.26
N PRO A 21 3.68 -12.07 -2.61
CA PRO A 21 2.50 -12.12 -3.47
C PRO A 21 2.92 -12.63 -4.84
N THR A 22 2.26 -13.66 -5.35
CA THR A 22 2.58 -14.29 -6.65
C THR A 22 2.18 -13.42 -7.84
N VAL A 23 1.21 -12.53 -7.65
CA VAL A 23 0.63 -11.64 -8.67
C VAL A 23 0.78 -10.20 -8.22
N MET A 24 1.12 -9.31 -9.16
CA MET A 24 1.15 -7.87 -8.94
C MET A 24 -0.28 -7.35 -8.83
N PRO A 25 -0.63 -6.49 -7.85
CA PRO A 25 -1.91 -5.79 -7.86
C PRO A 25 -2.06 -5.02 -9.17
N SER A 26 -3.05 -5.38 -9.99
CA SER A 26 -3.23 -4.78 -11.33
C SER A 26 -4.45 -3.85 -11.41
N GLU A 27 -5.36 -3.92 -10.45
CA GLU A 27 -6.57 -3.11 -10.41
C GLU A 27 -6.39 -2.01 -9.36
N ALA A 28 -6.17 -0.78 -9.84
CA ALA A 28 -6.16 0.38 -8.97
C ALA A 28 -7.55 0.58 -8.33
N PRO A 29 -7.61 0.95 -7.05
CA PRO A 29 -8.88 1.18 -6.38
C PRO A 29 -9.57 2.43 -6.94
N PRO A 30 -10.92 2.48 -6.91
CA PRO A 30 -11.64 3.66 -7.33
C PRO A 30 -11.34 4.85 -6.40
N VAL A 31 -11.05 6.00 -6.98
CA VAL A 31 -10.91 7.27 -6.27
C VAL A 31 -12.18 8.10 -6.48
N PRO A 32 -12.90 8.49 -5.42
CA PRO A 32 -14.11 9.30 -5.55
C PRO A 32 -13.77 10.75 -5.92
N ASP A 33 -14.72 11.46 -6.53
CA ASP A 33 -14.54 12.88 -6.87
C ASP A 33 -14.55 13.73 -5.59
N GLY A 34 -13.42 14.36 -5.28
CA GLY A 34 -13.27 15.21 -4.10
C GLY A 34 -14.29 16.35 -3.99
N LYS A 35 -14.87 16.81 -5.10
CA LYS A 35 -15.89 17.88 -5.07
C LYS A 35 -17.24 17.41 -4.55
N SER A 36 -17.53 16.12 -4.62
CA SER A 36 -18.83 15.54 -4.26
C SER A 36 -18.75 14.48 -3.17
N ALA A 37 -17.58 13.89 -2.95
CA ALA A 37 -17.35 12.83 -1.98
C ALA A 37 -17.69 13.26 -0.53
N SER A 38 -18.11 12.30 0.27
CA SER A 38 -18.23 12.39 1.72
C SER A 38 -16.90 12.08 2.42
N TYR A 39 -16.78 12.44 3.70
CA TYR A 39 -15.64 12.06 4.53
C TYR A 39 -15.41 10.55 4.61
N THR A 40 -16.49 9.76 4.61
CA THR A 40 -16.38 8.29 4.66
C THR A 40 -15.81 7.74 3.36
N GLU A 41 -16.30 8.21 2.21
CA GLU A 41 -15.77 7.79 0.90
C GLU A 41 -14.30 8.16 0.75
N MET A 42 -13.89 9.38 1.14
CA MET A 42 -12.49 9.80 1.08
C MET A 42 -11.59 8.98 2.01
N ARG A 43 -12.08 8.58 3.19
CA ARG A 43 -11.33 7.74 4.13
C ARG A 43 -11.19 6.30 3.62
N GLU A 44 -12.24 5.76 3.03
CA GLU A 44 -12.21 4.41 2.43
C GLU A 44 -11.28 4.38 1.22
N ALA A 45 -11.33 5.40 0.37
CA ALA A 45 -10.40 5.56 -0.74
C ALA A 45 -8.94 5.67 -0.25
N GLN A 46 -8.69 6.41 0.82
CA GLN A 46 -7.34 6.51 1.42
C GLN A 46 -6.77 5.14 1.76
N ARG A 47 -7.58 4.31 2.44
CA ARG A 47 -7.17 2.96 2.85
C ARG A 47 -6.93 2.07 1.64
N ALA A 48 -7.86 2.07 0.70
CA ALA A 48 -7.74 1.24 -0.50
C ALA A 48 -6.50 1.59 -1.34
N VAL A 49 -6.20 2.89 -1.51
CA VAL A 49 -5.02 3.36 -2.24
C VAL A 49 -3.73 2.99 -1.49
N ALA A 50 -3.70 3.17 -0.17
CA ALA A 50 -2.56 2.76 0.65
C ALA A 50 -2.31 1.23 0.56
N ASP A 51 -3.36 0.42 0.65
CA ASP A 51 -3.26 -1.04 0.54
C ASP A 51 -2.75 -1.46 -0.85
N TYR A 52 -3.19 -0.77 -1.91
CA TYR A 52 -2.73 -1.02 -3.28
C TYR A 52 -1.24 -0.68 -3.47
N VAL A 53 -0.80 0.49 -3.01
CA VAL A 53 0.60 0.92 -3.06
C VAL A 53 1.49 -0.04 -2.27
N ASN A 54 1.11 -0.37 -1.03
CA ASN A 54 1.83 -1.33 -0.20
C ASN A 54 1.93 -2.71 -0.86
N GLY A 55 0.87 -3.16 -1.54
CA GLY A 55 0.87 -4.42 -2.28
C GLY A 55 1.86 -4.42 -3.44
N ILE A 56 2.00 -3.29 -4.14
CA ILE A 56 3.02 -3.13 -5.19
C ILE A 56 4.43 -3.11 -4.60
N GLU A 57 4.66 -2.35 -3.53
CA GLU A 57 5.95 -2.31 -2.83
C GLU A 57 6.37 -3.71 -2.39
N THR A 58 5.48 -4.43 -1.71
CA THR A 58 5.70 -5.81 -1.27
C THR A 58 6.01 -6.73 -2.45
N PHE A 59 5.29 -6.59 -3.57
CA PHE A 59 5.54 -7.36 -4.79
C PHE A 59 6.94 -7.13 -5.36
N LEU A 60 7.40 -5.87 -5.37
CA LEU A 60 8.72 -5.46 -5.85
C LEU A 60 9.84 -5.92 -4.92
N GLU A 61 9.67 -5.79 -3.60
CA GLU A 61 10.62 -6.28 -2.59
C GLU A 61 10.86 -7.78 -2.70
N CYS A 62 9.80 -8.55 -2.96
CA CYS A 62 9.88 -9.99 -3.21
C CYS A 62 10.54 -10.37 -4.53
N ARG A 63 10.75 -9.41 -5.44
CA ARG A 63 11.29 -9.65 -6.79
C ARG A 63 12.35 -8.62 -7.18
N PRO A 64 13.50 -8.62 -6.49
CA PRO A 64 14.56 -7.66 -6.75
C PRO A 64 15.19 -7.78 -8.15
N GLN A 65 14.93 -8.88 -8.88
CA GLN A 65 15.46 -9.15 -10.21
C GLN A 65 14.40 -9.01 -11.32
N LEU A 66 13.33 -8.23 -11.11
CA LEU A 66 12.39 -7.89 -12.17
C LEU A 66 13.08 -7.16 -13.33
N HIS A 67 12.62 -7.44 -14.55
CA HIS A 67 13.05 -6.66 -15.72
C HIS A 67 12.68 -5.17 -15.52
N ALA A 68 13.56 -4.25 -15.91
CA ALA A 68 13.41 -2.82 -15.66
C ALA A 68 12.06 -2.25 -16.12
N LEU A 69 11.56 -2.68 -17.29
CA LEU A 69 10.24 -2.25 -17.76
C LEU A 69 9.09 -2.70 -16.84
N ALA A 70 9.16 -3.92 -16.28
CA ALA A 70 8.14 -4.42 -15.37
C ALA A 70 8.22 -3.73 -14.01
N HIS A 71 9.44 -3.46 -13.53
CA HIS A 71 9.67 -2.68 -12.31
C HIS A 71 9.11 -1.26 -12.45
N ASN A 72 9.50 -0.54 -13.50
CA ASN A 72 9.05 0.84 -13.72
C ASN A 72 7.54 0.93 -13.92
N ARG A 73 6.92 -0.05 -14.60
CA ARG A 73 5.46 -0.11 -14.71
C ARG A 73 4.78 -0.27 -13.36
N ALA A 74 5.33 -1.07 -12.45
CA ALA A 74 4.76 -1.26 -11.13
C ALA A 74 4.83 0.05 -10.32
N ILE A 75 5.96 0.75 -10.38
CA ILE A 75 6.13 2.08 -9.76
C ILE A 75 5.12 3.09 -10.34
N ASP A 76 5.03 3.20 -11.66
CA ASP A 76 4.09 4.10 -12.36
C ASP A 76 2.62 3.86 -11.95
N LEU A 77 2.23 2.59 -11.77
CA LEU A 77 0.89 2.24 -11.28
C LEU A 77 0.64 2.70 -9.84
N ALA A 78 1.63 2.54 -8.96
CA ALA A 78 1.54 2.99 -7.57
C ALA A 78 1.46 4.52 -7.47
N GLU A 79 2.33 5.22 -8.19
CA GLU A 79 2.37 6.68 -8.25
C GLU A 79 1.07 7.25 -8.83
N THR A 80 0.59 6.69 -9.95
CA THR A 80 -0.68 7.13 -10.57
C THR A 80 -1.87 7.00 -9.62
N ALA A 81 -1.95 5.91 -8.85
CA ALA A 81 -3.02 5.73 -7.87
C ALA A 81 -2.93 6.73 -6.71
N ALA A 82 -1.71 6.98 -6.21
CA ALA A 82 -1.46 7.94 -5.14
C ALA A 82 -1.77 9.38 -5.58
N ASP A 83 -1.34 9.76 -6.78
CA ASP A 83 -1.58 11.10 -7.35
C ASP A 83 -3.06 11.35 -7.57
N ALA A 84 -3.79 10.38 -8.13
CA ALA A 84 -5.25 10.49 -8.30
C ALA A 84 -5.96 10.74 -6.96
N TYR A 85 -5.58 10.02 -5.90
CA TYR A 85 -6.12 10.25 -4.56
C TYR A 85 -5.74 11.62 -4.00
N ASN A 86 -4.50 12.05 -4.16
CA ASN A 86 -4.02 13.34 -3.66
C ASN A 86 -4.76 14.52 -4.33
N ASP A 87 -5.01 14.43 -5.63
CA ASP A 87 -5.79 15.42 -6.39
C ASP A 87 -7.24 15.49 -5.90
N ALA A 88 -7.87 14.34 -5.68
CA ALA A 88 -9.21 14.27 -5.10
C ALA A 88 -9.23 14.84 -3.67
N LEU A 89 -8.22 14.53 -2.85
CA LEU A 89 -8.10 15.03 -1.49
C LEU A 89 -7.91 16.55 -1.45
N ALA A 90 -7.13 17.11 -2.37
CA ALA A 90 -6.96 18.55 -2.50
C ALA A 90 -8.31 19.23 -2.81
N SER A 91 -9.06 18.68 -3.78
CA SER A 91 -10.39 19.17 -4.15
C SER A 91 -11.39 19.10 -2.98
N PHE A 92 -11.38 18.00 -2.24
CA PHE A 92 -12.22 17.78 -1.06
C PHE A 92 -11.93 18.81 0.04
N ARG A 93 -10.65 19.00 0.38
CA ARG A 93 -10.24 19.98 1.39
C ARG A 93 -10.58 21.41 0.99
N GLN A 94 -10.40 21.76 -0.29
CA GLN A 94 -10.77 23.08 -0.78
C GLN A 94 -12.27 23.34 -0.62
N ARG A 95 -13.13 22.35 -0.93
CA ARG A 95 -14.57 22.46 -0.74
C ARG A 95 -14.93 22.64 0.73
N ASP A 96 -14.35 21.85 1.62
CA ASP A 96 -14.64 21.92 3.05
C ASP A 96 -14.28 23.30 3.63
N VAL A 97 -13.14 23.87 3.22
CA VAL A 97 -12.76 25.24 3.59
C VAL A 97 -13.79 26.25 3.11
N MET A 98 -14.20 26.19 1.84
CA MET A 98 -15.24 27.09 1.32
C MET A 98 -16.57 26.95 2.07
N LEU A 99 -16.95 25.74 2.48
CA LEU A 99 -18.19 25.52 3.24
C LEU A 99 -18.09 26.01 4.70
N ALA A 100 -16.90 26.05 5.28
CA ALA A 100 -16.67 26.54 6.63
C ALA A 100 -16.63 28.07 6.73
N ASP A 101 -16.23 28.75 5.64
CA ASP A 101 -16.11 30.21 5.57
C ASP A 101 -17.40 30.93 5.12
N ASN A 102 -18.48 30.19 4.82
CA ASN A 102 -19.80 30.72 4.46
C ASN A 102 -20.81 30.57 5.61
#